data_AF-A0A4W6C8R9-F1
#
_entry.id   AF-A0A4W6C8R9-F1
#
_cell.length_a   1.000
_cell.length_b   1.000
_cell.length_c   1.000
_cell.angle_alpha   90.00
_cell.angle_beta   90.00
_cell.angle_gamma   90.00
#
_symmetry.space_group_name_H-M   'P 1'
#
loop_
_entity.id
_entity.type
_entity.pdbx_description
1 polymer ?
#
loop_
_entity_poly.entity_id
_entity_poly.type
_entity_poly.pdbx_seq_one_letter_code
_entity_poly.pdbx_strand_id
1 'polypeptide(L)'
;MPRLTDVDRARVIGQLQAGVLKNQVAALFGVSLSTISKLKAKFHITGDVRDRPRSGCPKKTTPQEDRFLTLSALRYHRLSSTYLQSRFAGRYGQRLSTQAIQNRLHAANLQSHRAARRPAMTALYHQARLMGCHPTAVCDQAGDQHEEEVPGCCGCVCFFHKLLRLPFVK
;
A
#
# COMPACT_ATOMS: atom_id res chain seq x y z
N MET A 1 1.79 -11.59 36.86
CA MET A 1 3.01 -10.79 37.17
C MET A 1 3.04 -9.56 36.28
N PRO A 2 3.39 -8.39 36.82
CA PRO A 2 3.49 -7.15 36.05
C PRO A 2 4.60 -7.25 34.99
N ARG A 3 4.37 -6.64 33.82
CA ARG A 3 5.35 -6.56 32.73
C ARG A 3 6.20 -5.31 32.97
N LEU A 4 7.53 -5.47 33.05
CA LEU A 4 8.43 -4.32 33.08
C LEU A 4 8.35 -3.56 31.75
N THR A 5 8.36 -2.24 31.83
CA THR A 5 8.55 -1.37 30.67
C THR A 5 9.99 -1.49 30.14
N ASP A 6 10.24 -1.09 28.89
CA ASP A 6 11.59 -1.11 28.33
C ASP A 6 12.59 -0.26 29.13
N VAL A 7 12.11 0.86 29.68
CA VAL A 7 12.89 1.75 30.55
C VAL A 7 13.26 1.04 31.85
N ASP A 8 12.31 0.37 32.49
CA ASP A 8 12.57 -0.36 33.74
C ASP A 8 13.55 -1.50 33.53
N ARG A 9 13.43 -2.22 32.42
CA ARG A 9 14.37 -3.28 32.06
C ARG A 9 15.79 -2.72 31.85
N ALA A 10 15.93 -1.51 31.31
CA ALA A 10 17.23 -0.88 31.12
C ALA A 10 17.82 -0.44 32.48
N ARG A 11 17.00 0.10 33.37
CA ARG A 11 17.39 0.42 34.76
C ARG A 11 17.82 -0.84 35.52
N VAL A 12 17.10 -1.95 35.36
CA VAL A 12 17.47 -3.26 35.92
C VAL A 12 18.86 -3.68 35.44
N ILE A 13 19.14 -3.60 34.14
CA ILE A 13 20.49 -3.91 33.61
C ILE A 13 21.54 -2.97 34.18
N GLY A 14 21.27 -1.66 34.23
CA GLY A 14 22.19 -0.69 34.81
C GLY A 14 22.54 -0.99 36.27
N GLN A 15 21.54 -1.36 37.10
CA GLN A 15 21.80 -1.78 38.48
C GLN A 15 22.62 -3.07 38.56
N LEU A 16 22.33 -4.06 37.70
CA LEU A 16 23.10 -5.30 37.66
C LEU A 16 24.56 -5.07 37.21
N GLN A 17 24.80 -4.11 36.31
CA GLN A 17 26.15 -3.71 35.89
C GLN A 17 26.89 -2.93 36.97
N ALA A 18 26.17 -2.13 37.77
CA ALA A 18 26.70 -1.45 38.95
C ALA A 18 26.99 -2.40 40.14
N GLY A 19 26.77 -3.71 39.99
CA GLY A 19 27.07 -4.71 41.02
C GLY A 19 25.96 -4.93 42.06
N VAL A 20 24.76 -4.35 41.87
CA VAL A 20 23.63 -4.56 42.79
C VAL A 20 23.17 -6.02 42.74
N LEU A 21 22.90 -6.59 43.91
CA LEU A 21 22.48 -7.99 44.04
C LEU A 21 21.12 -8.21 43.37
N LYS A 22 20.96 -9.33 42.65
CA LYS A 22 19.73 -9.65 41.91
C LYS A 22 18.46 -9.61 42.79
N ASN A 23 18.60 -9.98 44.07
CA ASN A 23 17.48 -10.04 45.03
C ASN A 23 16.96 -8.64 45.37
N GLN A 24 17.87 -7.68 45.54
CA GLN A 24 17.51 -6.28 45.79
C GLN A 24 16.84 -5.68 44.56
N VAL A 25 17.41 -5.90 43.37
CA VAL A 25 16.79 -5.44 42.11
C VAL A 25 15.39 -6.03 41.93
N ALA A 26 15.20 -7.32 42.18
CA ALA A 26 13.89 -7.96 42.11
C ALA A 26 12.87 -7.34 43.07
N ALA A 27 13.28 -7.06 44.31
CA ALA A 27 12.43 -6.42 45.31
C ALA A 27 12.06 -4.97 44.92
N LEU A 28 13.03 -4.18 44.45
CA LEU A 28 12.83 -2.79 44.00
C LEU A 28 11.81 -2.69 42.87
N PHE A 29 11.84 -3.62 41.92
CA PHE A 29 10.93 -3.64 40.77
C PHE A 29 9.70 -4.54 40.95
N GLY A 30 9.52 -5.14 42.13
CA GLY A 30 8.36 -5.99 42.44
C GLY A 30 8.21 -7.22 41.52
N VAL A 31 9.32 -7.79 41.06
CA VAL A 31 9.33 -8.89 40.08
C VAL A 31 10.08 -10.12 40.58
N SER A 32 9.80 -11.28 39.97
CA SER A 32 10.48 -12.51 40.36
C SER A 32 11.98 -12.48 40.03
N LEU A 33 12.79 -13.17 40.84
CA LEU A 33 14.21 -13.43 40.58
C LEU A 33 14.45 -14.07 39.21
N SER A 34 13.49 -14.90 38.76
CA SER A 34 13.55 -15.57 37.45
C SER A 34 13.46 -14.56 36.29
N THR A 35 12.65 -13.51 36.46
CA THR A 35 12.51 -12.44 35.46
C THR A 35 13.83 -11.68 35.30
N ILE A 36 14.45 -11.30 36.43
CA ILE A 36 15.76 -10.62 36.43
C ILE A 36 16.83 -11.51 35.81
N SER A 37 16.86 -12.80 36.16
CA SER A 37 17.86 -13.75 35.64
C SER A 37 17.72 -13.94 34.13
N LYS A 38 16.49 -14.12 33.62
CA LYS A 38 16.21 -14.23 32.18
C LYS A 38 16.58 -12.95 31.43
N LEU A 39 16.29 -11.80 32.02
CA LEU A 39 16.58 -10.49 31.44
C LEU A 39 18.10 -10.27 31.33
N LYS A 40 18.85 -10.56 32.40
CA LYS A 40 20.32 -10.54 32.40
C LYS A 40 20.90 -11.47 31.33
N ALA A 41 20.44 -12.72 31.29
CA ALA A 41 20.90 -13.70 30.31
C ALA A 41 20.63 -13.25 28.85
N LYS A 42 19.41 -12.74 28.59
CA LYS A 42 19.05 -12.17 27.28
C LYS A 42 19.98 -11.02 26.90
N PHE A 43 20.23 -10.10 27.83
CA PHE A 43 21.09 -8.95 27.58
C PHE A 43 22.53 -9.36 27.28
N HIS A 44 23.08 -10.38 27.96
CA HIS A 44 24.41 -10.89 27.63
C HIS A 44 24.49 -11.50 26.22
N ILE A 45 23.42 -12.10 25.72
CA ILE A 45 23.40 -12.72 24.38
C ILE A 45 23.15 -11.68 23.28
N THR A 46 22.16 -10.79 23.48
CA THR A 46 21.65 -9.90 22.43
C THR A 46 22.22 -8.48 22.53
N GLY A 47 22.64 -8.04 23.72
CA GLY A 47 22.99 -6.64 24.00
C GLY A 47 21.79 -5.68 24.03
N ASP A 48 20.57 -6.17 23.76
CA ASP A 48 19.34 -5.37 23.76
C ASP A 48 18.40 -5.79 24.89
N VAL A 49 17.75 -4.79 25.44
CA VAL A 49 16.78 -4.87 26.53
C VAL A 49 15.37 -5.08 25.99
N ARG A 50 15.09 -4.65 24.75
CA ARG A 50 13.79 -4.75 24.09
C ARG A 50 13.35 -6.21 23.91
N ASP A 51 12.04 -6.41 23.83
CA ASP A 51 11.51 -7.72 23.51
C ASP A 51 11.84 -8.08 22.05
N ARG A 52 12.23 -9.34 21.81
CA ARG A 52 12.47 -9.82 20.45
C ARG A 52 11.14 -9.80 19.69
N PRO A 53 11.11 -9.34 18.42
CA PRO A 53 9.91 -9.46 17.61
C PRO A 53 9.50 -10.93 17.56
N ARG A 54 8.20 -11.19 17.79
CA ARG A 54 7.66 -12.54 17.69
C ARG A 54 7.70 -12.96 16.21
N SER A 55 8.12 -14.19 15.94
CA SER A 55 8.22 -14.74 14.58
C SER A 55 6.87 -14.93 13.88
N GLY A 56 5.75 -14.72 14.59
CA GLY A 56 4.40 -14.94 14.06
C GLY A 56 4.13 -16.41 13.70
N CYS A 57 2.94 -16.65 13.17
CA CYS A 57 2.59 -17.96 12.60
C CYS A 57 3.01 -17.99 11.12
N PRO A 58 3.66 -19.06 10.64
CA PRO A 58 4.00 -19.18 9.23
C PRO A 58 2.74 -19.15 8.35
N LYS A 59 2.90 -18.62 7.15
CA LYS A 59 1.83 -18.54 6.16
C LYS A 59 1.51 -19.94 5.62
N LYS A 60 0.22 -20.24 5.44
CA LYS A 60 -0.24 -21.48 4.76
C LYS A 60 0.15 -21.57 3.28
N THR A 61 0.54 -20.45 2.68
CA THR A 61 0.86 -20.38 1.26
C THR A 61 2.32 -20.01 1.06
N THR A 62 2.90 -20.53 -0.02
CA THR A 62 4.26 -20.21 -0.44
C THR A 62 4.30 -18.90 -1.25
N PRO A 63 5.46 -18.23 -1.37
CA PRO A 63 5.59 -17.05 -2.23
C PRO A 63 5.24 -17.33 -3.70
N GLN A 64 5.46 -18.57 -4.17
CA GLN A 64 5.11 -18.98 -5.53
C GLN A 64 3.60 -19.08 -5.74
N GLU A 65 2.88 -19.64 -4.77
CA GLU A 65 1.41 -19.67 -4.75
C GLU A 65 0.80 -18.27 -4.70
N ASP A 66 1.35 -17.39 -3.86
CA ASP A 66 0.91 -15.99 -3.76
C ASP A 66 1.13 -15.26 -5.10
N ARG A 67 2.25 -15.52 -5.79
CA ARG A 67 2.52 -15.00 -7.14
C ARG A 67 1.51 -15.54 -8.15
N PHE A 68 1.17 -16.83 -8.09
CA PHE A 68 0.16 -17.42 -8.96
C PHE A 68 -1.22 -16.76 -8.76
N LEU A 69 -1.62 -16.51 -7.51
CA LEU A 69 -2.86 -15.81 -7.20
C LEU A 69 -2.87 -14.39 -7.77
N THR A 70 -1.76 -13.66 -7.59
CA THR A 70 -1.60 -12.29 -8.10
C THR A 70 -1.71 -12.25 -9.62
N LEU A 71 -0.99 -13.11 -10.33
CA LEU A 71 -1.04 -13.18 -11.80
C LEU A 71 -2.41 -13.64 -12.32
N SER A 72 -3.05 -14.58 -11.62
CA SER A 72 -4.39 -15.04 -11.98
C SER A 72 -5.43 -13.92 -11.79
N ALA A 73 -5.33 -13.15 -10.71
CA ALA A 73 -6.21 -12.00 -10.48
C ALA A 73 -6.02 -10.91 -11.54
N LEU A 74 -4.78 -10.61 -11.95
CA LEU A 74 -4.52 -9.64 -13.02
C LEU A 74 -5.05 -10.11 -14.37
N ARG A 75 -4.84 -11.39 -14.71
CA ARG A 75 -5.34 -11.98 -15.96
C ARG A 75 -6.87 -12.01 -16.03
N TYR A 76 -7.51 -12.33 -14.90
CA TYR A 76 -8.95 -12.50 -14.80
C TYR A 76 -9.58 -11.47 -13.86
N HIS A 77 -9.26 -10.17 -14.06
CA HIS A 77 -9.62 -9.08 -13.13
C HIS A 77 -11.12 -8.90 -12.87
N ARG A 78 -12.00 -9.46 -13.73
CA ARG A 78 -13.46 -9.40 -13.57
C ARG A 78 -14.04 -10.57 -12.79
N LEU A 79 -13.25 -11.62 -12.55
CA LEU A 79 -13.73 -12.85 -11.92
C LEU A 79 -13.59 -12.77 -10.39
N SER A 80 -14.49 -13.47 -9.70
CA SER A 80 -14.59 -13.47 -8.24
C SER A 80 -13.46 -14.25 -7.56
N SER A 81 -13.30 -14.01 -6.25
CA SER A 81 -12.39 -14.83 -5.42
C SER A 81 -12.77 -16.31 -5.38
N THR A 82 -14.03 -16.67 -5.61
CA THR A 82 -14.46 -18.08 -5.71
C THR A 82 -13.91 -18.75 -6.96
N TYR A 83 -13.86 -18.04 -8.09
CA TYR A 83 -13.18 -18.55 -9.30
C TYR A 83 -11.69 -18.78 -9.04
N LEU A 84 -11.02 -17.82 -8.39
CA LEU A 84 -9.60 -17.96 -8.02
C LEU A 84 -9.37 -19.13 -7.05
N GLN A 85 -10.30 -19.39 -6.12
CA GLN A 85 -10.25 -20.54 -5.23
C GLN A 85 -10.26 -21.86 -6.02
N SER A 86 -11.21 -22.03 -6.93
CA SER A 86 -11.31 -23.25 -7.75
C SER A 86 -10.08 -23.42 -8.65
N ARG A 87 -9.59 -22.33 -9.25
CA ARG A 87 -8.38 -22.35 -10.09
C ARG A 87 -7.12 -22.70 -9.28
N PHE A 88 -7.03 -22.20 -8.05
CA PHE A 88 -5.94 -22.51 -7.13
C PHE A 88 -5.98 -23.99 -6.71
N ALA A 89 -7.15 -24.48 -6.33
CA ALA A 89 -7.35 -25.88 -5.94
C ALA A 89 -7.02 -26.84 -7.10
N GLY A 90 -7.44 -26.51 -8.33
CA GLY A 90 -7.13 -27.31 -9.51
C GLY A 90 -5.63 -27.36 -9.85
N ARG A 91 -4.85 -26.34 -9.48
CA ARG A 91 -3.40 -26.30 -9.73
C ARG A 91 -2.56 -26.96 -8.63
N TYR A 92 -2.90 -26.69 -7.37
CA TYR A 92 -2.07 -27.07 -6.21
C TYR A 92 -2.68 -28.20 -5.36
N GLY A 93 -3.89 -28.67 -5.68
CA GLY A 93 -4.58 -29.72 -4.91
C GLY A 93 -5.04 -29.28 -3.52
N GLN A 94 -4.83 -28.02 -3.14
CA GLN A 94 -5.19 -27.47 -1.83
C GLN A 94 -6.28 -26.40 -1.98
N ARG A 95 -7.28 -26.42 -1.08
CA ARG A 95 -8.32 -25.40 -1.03
C ARG A 95 -7.99 -24.32 -0.01
N LEU A 96 -7.79 -23.09 -0.48
CA LEU A 96 -7.71 -21.90 0.38
C LEU A 96 -9.11 -21.32 0.61
N SER A 97 -9.37 -20.71 1.76
CA SER A 97 -10.61 -19.95 1.94
C SER A 97 -10.62 -18.70 1.03
N THR A 98 -11.82 -18.25 0.65
CA THR A 98 -11.98 -17.01 -0.14
C THR A 98 -11.36 -15.81 0.57
N GLN A 99 -11.50 -15.73 1.90
CA GLN A 99 -10.87 -14.69 2.72
C GLN A 99 -9.34 -14.76 2.67
N ALA A 100 -8.74 -15.94 2.71
CA ALA A 100 -7.29 -16.09 2.61
C ALA A 100 -6.79 -15.55 1.26
N ILE A 101 -7.50 -15.85 0.17
CA ILE A 101 -7.20 -15.33 -1.17
C ILE A 101 -7.32 -13.80 -1.19
N GLN A 102 -8.40 -13.23 -0.66
CA GLN A 102 -8.56 -11.77 -0.58
C GLN A 102 -7.43 -11.12 0.22
N ASN A 103 -7.07 -11.67 1.38
CA ASN A 103 -5.96 -11.17 2.19
C ASN A 103 -4.63 -11.22 1.41
N ARG A 104 -4.41 -12.22 0.55
CA ARG A 104 -3.24 -12.27 -0.34
C ARG A 104 -3.28 -11.20 -1.42
N LEU A 105 -4.42 -10.98 -2.04
CA LEU A 105 -4.58 -9.93 -3.04
C LEU A 105 -4.40 -8.54 -2.43
N HIS A 106 -4.96 -8.30 -1.25
CA HIS A 106 -4.76 -7.06 -0.49
C HIS A 106 -3.29 -6.84 -0.12
N ALA A 107 -2.58 -7.88 0.32
CA ALA A 107 -1.15 -7.79 0.59
C ALA A 107 -0.32 -7.49 -0.67
N ALA A 108 -0.82 -7.84 -1.85
CA ALA A 108 -0.25 -7.49 -3.15
C ALA A 108 -0.79 -6.15 -3.71
N ASN A 109 -1.51 -5.36 -2.91
CA ASN A 109 -2.16 -4.10 -3.29
C ASN A 109 -3.17 -4.24 -4.45
N LEU A 110 -3.74 -5.43 -4.64
CA LEU A 110 -4.83 -5.66 -5.59
C LEU A 110 -6.17 -5.54 -4.86
N GLN A 111 -6.86 -4.44 -5.15
CA GLN A 111 -8.19 -4.16 -4.65
C GLN A 111 -9.15 -3.97 -5.83
N SER A 112 -10.37 -4.48 -5.69
CA SER A 112 -11.42 -4.17 -6.64
C SER A 112 -11.98 -2.79 -6.33
N HIS A 113 -11.98 -1.92 -7.33
CA HIS A 113 -12.66 -0.62 -7.27
C HIS A 113 -13.83 -0.60 -8.23
N ARG A 114 -14.85 0.18 -7.89
CA ARG A 114 -15.92 0.48 -8.84
C ARG A 114 -15.34 1.39 -9.92
N ALA A 115 -15.59 1.06 -11.18
CA ALA A 115 -15.22 1.94 -12.29
C ALA A 115 -15.84 3.33 -12.08
N ALA A 116 -15.07 4.38 -12.35
CA ALA A 116 -15.58 5.75 -12.24
C ALA A 116 -16.79 5.92 -13.17
N ARG A 117 -17.91 6.38 -12.61
CA ARG A 117 -19.04 6.82 -13.42
C ARG A 117 -18.62 8.09 -14.15
N ARG A 118 -18.47 8.01 -15.46
CA ARG A 118 -18.21 9.16 -16.33
C ARG A 118 -19.48 9.44 -17.14
N PRO A 119 -19.84 10.71 -17.37
CA PRO A 119 -20.87 11.04 -18.35
C PRO A 119 -20.58 10.33 -19.67
N ALA A 120 -21.63 9.91 -20.38
CA ALA A 120 -21.48 9.36 -21.71
C ALA A 120 -20.77 10.39 -22.59
N MET A 121 -19.70 9.98 -23.28
CA MET A 121 -18.95 10.88 -24.14
C MET A 121 -19.78 11.12 -25.40
N THR A 122 -20.35 12.31 -25.54
CA THR A 122 -21.10 12.69 -26.74
C THR A 122 -20.12 12.92 -27.90
N ALA A 123 -20.61 12.81 -29.14
CA ALA A 123 -19.78 12.96 -30.34
C ALA A 123 -19.01 14.30 -30.37
N LEU A 124 -19.64 15.38 -29.90
CA LEU A 124 -19.04 16.71 -29.78
C LEU A 124 -17.82 16.70 -28.83
N TYR A 125 -17.96 16.12 -27.64
CA TYR A 125 -16.87 16.01 -26.68
C TYR A 125 -15.73 15.11 -27.18
N HIS A 126 -16.05 14.07 -27.95
CA HIS A 126 -15.06 13.21 -28.59
C HIS A 126 -14.25 13.98 -29.65
N GLN A 127 -14.93 14.71 -30.55
CA GLN A 127 -14.29 15.53 -31.59
C GLN A 127 -13.45 16.66 -30.98
N ALA A 128 -14.00 17.38 -30.00
CA ALA A 128 -13.29 18.45 -29.30
C ALA A 128 -12.00 17.92 -28.63
N ARG A 129 -12.05 16.74 -28.00
CA ARG A 129 -10.86 16.09 -27.42
C ARG A 129 -9.83 15.69 -28.47
N LEU A 130 -10.25 15.21 -29.65
CA LEU A 130 -9.32 14.88 -30.75
C LEU A 130 -8.65 16.12 -31.34
N MET A 131 -9.39 17.23 -31.45
CA MET A 131 -8.91 18.50 -32.01
C MET A 131 -8.16 19.37 -30.98
N GLY A 132 -8.21 19.01 -29.70
CA GLY A 132 -7.63 19.80 -28.60
C GLY A 132 -8.45 21.05 -28.23
N CYS A 133 -9.74 21.08 -28.59
CA CYS A 133 -10.64 22.22 -28.36
C CYS A 133 -11.58 21.96 -27.17
N HIS A 134 -12.11 23.03 -26.58
CA HIS A 134 -13.16 22.92 -25.55
C HIS A 134 -14.53 22.70 -26.21
N PRO A 135 -15.35 21.73 -25.74
CA PRO A 135 -16.58 21.30 -26.43
C PRO A 135 -17.73 22.31 -26.45
N THR A 136 -17.60 23.46 -25.76
CA THR A 136 -18.55 24.57 -25.86
C THR A 136 -18.23 25.53 -27.01
N ALA A 137 -17.11 25.35 -27.71
CA ALA A 137 -16.80 26.10 -28.91
C ALA A 137 -17.59 25.50 -30.08
N VAL A 138 -18.77 26.07 -30.34
CA VAL A 138 -19.50 25.82 -31.58
C VAL A 138 -18.76 26.58 -32.68
N CYS A 139 -18.06 25.87 -33.55
CA CYS A 139 -17.57 26.43 -34.80
C CYS A 139 -18.70 26.23 -35.83
N ASP A 140 -19.61 27.19 -35.94
CA ASP A 140 -20.64 27.17 -36.97
C ASP A 140 -19.97 27.30 -38.35
N GLN A 141 -19.93 26.20 -39.10
CA GLN A 141 -19.64 26.20 -40.52
C GLN A 141 -20.92 26.56 -41.28
N ALA A 142 -21.35 27.82 -41.17
CA ALA A 142 -22.29 28.40 -42.11
C ALA A 142 -21.55 29.55 -42.81
N GLY A 143 -21.31 29.39 -44.10
CA GLY A 143 -20.70 30.43 -44.90
C GLY A 143 -21.66 31.60 -45.04
N ASP A 144 -21.22 32.78 -44.62
CA ASP A 144 -21.76 34.06 -45.07
C ASP A 144 -20.58 34.94 -45.47
N GLN A 145 -20.59 35.36 -46.74
CA GLN A 145 -19.67 36.33 -47.30
C GLN A 145 -20.04 37.72 -46.79
N HIS A 146 -19.67 38.06 -45.56
CA HIS A 146 -19.58 39.45 -45.10
C HIS A 146 -18.50 39.58 -44.03
N GLU A 147 -17.45 40.34 -44.35
CA GLU A 147 -16.43 40.79 -43.42
C GLU A 147 -17.07 41.82 -42.46
N GLU A 148 -17.48 41.39 -41.27
CA GLU A 148 -17.50 42.25 -40.09
C GLU A 148 -16.81 41.52 -38.93
N GLU A 149 -15.74 42.14 -38.42
CA GLU A 149 -15.00 41.71 -37.24
C GLU A 149 -15.91 41.64 -36.01
N VAL A 150 -16.25 40.43 -35.57
CA VAL A 150 -16.75 40.18 -34.22
C VAL A 150 -15.57 39.79 -33.33
N PRO A 151 -15.19 40.58 -32.32
CA PRO A 151 -14.09 40.24 -31.42
C PRO A 151 -14.57 39.17 -30.44
N GLY A 152 -14.22 37.91 -30.73
CA GLY A 152 -14.56 36.81 -29.82
C GLY A 152 -14.32 35.39 -30.34
N CYS A 153 -14.09 35.19 -31.62
CA CYS A 153 -13.84 33.86 -32.17
C CYS A 153 -12.61 33.84 -33.08
N CYS A 154 -11.82 32.77 -32.94
CA CYS A 154 -10.60 32.45 -33.69
C CYS A 154 -9.31 33.19 -33.29
N GLY A 155 -9.05 33.30 -31.98
CA GLY A 155 -7.67 33.35 -31.46
C GLY A 155 -7.03 31.97 -31.51
N CYS A 156 -6.82 31.42 -32.71
CA CYS A 156 -6.01 30.23 -32.92
C CYS A 156 -4.54 30.58 -32.67
N VAL A 157 -4.16 30.79 -31.40
CA VAL A 157 -2.73 30.80 -31.05
C VAL A 157 -2.34 29.34 -30.89
N CYS A 158 -1.92 28.79 -32.02
CA CYS A 158 -1.14 27.57 -32.11
C CYS A 158 0.03 27.62 -31.11
N PHE A 159 -0.15 27.12 -29.88
CA PHE A 159 0.98 26.85 -28.99
C PHE A 159 1.60 25.50 -29.36
N PHE A 160 2.24 25.48 -30.53
CA PHE A 160 3.21 24.46 -30.91
C PHE A 160 4.52 25.16 -31.27
N HIS A 161 5.39 25.38 -30.27
CA HIS A 161 6.78 24.94 -30.21
C HIS A 161 7.61 25.76 -29.20
N LYS A 162 8.13 25.10 -28.17
CA LYS A 162 9.58 24.90 -27.90
C LYS A 162 9.84 24.62 -26.42
N LEU A 163 10.24 23.37 -26.16
CA LEU A 163 11.45 23.00 -25.41
C LEU A 163 12.04 24.06 -24.47
N LEU A 164 11.95 23.79 -23.16
CA LEU A 164 13.01 24.00 -22.13
C LEU A 164 12.59 23.15 -20.92
N ARG A 165 13.12 21.93 -20.78
CA ARG A 165 14.18 21.54 -19.82
C ARG A 165 13.96 22.01 -18.36
N LEU A 166 13.54 21.04 -17.53
CA LEU A 166 13.92 20.78 -16.11
C LEU A 166 13.35 21.70 -15.00
N PRO A 167 13.30 21.23 -13.73
CA PRO A 167 13.12 19.88 -13.21
C PRO A 167 12.04 19.78 -12.09
N PHE A 168 11.73 18.52 -11.77
CA PHE A 168 11.24 17.99 -10.50
C PHE A 168 11.86 18.68 -9.25
N VAL A 169 11.18 18.55 -8.09
CA VAL A 169 11.55 18.91 -6.68
C VAL A 169 10.74 20.12 -6.18
N LYS A 170 9.96 20.08 -5.09
CA LYS A 170 9.80 19.16 -3.96
C LYS A 170 8.35 19.20 -3.48
#